data_AF-A0A3A5V7V5-F1
#
_entry.id   AF-A0A3A5V7V5-F1
#
_cell.length_a   1.000
_cell.length_b   1.000
_cell.length_c   1.000
_cell.angle_alpha   90.00
_cell.angle_beta   90.00
_cell.angle_gamma   90.00
#
_symmetry.space_group_name_H-M   'P 1'
#
loop_
_entity.id
_entity.type
_entity.pdbx_description
1 polymer ?
#
loop_
_entity_poly.entity_id
_entity_poly.type
_entity_poly.pdbx_seq_one_letter_code
_entity_poly.pdbx_strand_id
1 'polypeptide(L)' 'CELVQNYLASGVEANCWLAKDSGTSQPHGEVATPGSSTVSAHGLVAVDDHIWTISLDLWERGS' A
#
# COMPACT_ATOMS: atom_id res chain seq x y z
N CYS A 1 -5.47 -4.91 2.69
CA CYS A 1 -4.85 -4.09 1.63
C CYS A 1 -5.61 -4.19 0.33
N GLU A 2 -5.99 -5.40 -0.09
CA GLU A 2 -6.82 -5.66 -1.26
C GLU A 2 -8.01 -4.70 -1.41
N LEU A 3 -8.78 -4.47 -0.33
CA LEU A 3 -9.90 -3.52 -0.37
C LEU A 3 -9.45 -2.11 -0.80
N VAL A 4 -8.37 -1.56 -0.22
CA VAL A 4 -7.88 -0.21 -0.57
C VAL A 4 -7.37 -0.17 -2.01
N GLN A 5 -6.66 -1.21 -2.45
CA GLN A 5 -6.17 -1.32 -3.83
C GLN A 5 -7.32 -1.39 -4.85
N ASN A 6 -8.42 -2.07 -4.50
CA ASN A 6 -9.61 -2.16 -5.35
C ASN A 6 -10.37 -0.83 -5.52
N TYR A 7 -10.15 0.15 -4.64
CA TYR A 7 -10.74 1.49 -4.74
C TYR A 7 -9.85 2.51 -5.45
N LEU A 8 -8.66 2.10 -5.92
CA LEU A 8 -7.79 2.99 -6.68
C LEU A 8 -8.46 3.41 -7.98
N ALA A 9 -8.23 4.67 -8.37
CA ALA A 9 -8.72 5.18 -9.64
C ALA A 9 -8.13 4.37 -10.80
N SER A 10 -8.92 4.20 -11.87
CA SER A 10 -8.44 3.52 -13.08
C SER A 10 -7.16 4.18 -13.59
N GLY A 11 -6.15 3.35 -13.86
CA GLY A 11 -4.84 3.83 -14.31
C GLY A 11 -3.85 4.13 -13.19
N VAL A 12 -4.22 3.93 -11.91
CA VAL A 12 -3.28 3.96 -10.79
C VAL A 12 -2.99 2.53 -10.34
N GLU A 13 -1.73 2.23 -10.12
CA GLU A 13 -1.25 0.97 -9.53
C GLU A 13 -0.64 1.24 -8.15
N ALA A 14 -0.60 0.22 -7.30
CA ALA A 14 0.01 0.36 -5.99
C ALA A 14 0.62 -0.94 -5.46
N ASN A 15 1.81 -0.81 -4.89
CA ASN A 15 2.37 -1.81 -3.99
C ASN A 15 1.83 -1.57 -2.58
N CYS A 16 1.48 -2.64 -1.87
CA CYS A 16 1.08 -2.55 -0.47
C CYS A 16 2.15 -3.07 0.47
N TRP A 17 2.35 -2.34 1.56
CA TRP A 17 3.15 -2.74 2.70
C TRP A 17 2.36 -2.65 4.00
N LEU A 18 2.56 -3.62 4.88
CA LEU A 18 1.90 -3.73 6.17
C LEU A 18 2.94 -3.80 7.29
N ALA A 19 2.74 -3.00 8.32
CA ALA A 19 3.44 -3.10 9.59
C ALA A 19 2.43 -3.31 10.73
N LYS A 20 2.77 -4.19 11.68
CA LYS A 20 1.97 -4.49 12.87
C LYS A 20 2.69 -3.98 14.11
N ASP A 21 2.00 -3.22 14.96
CA ASP A 21 2.48 -2.71 16.25
C ASP A 21 3.92 -2.17 16.19
N SER A 22 4.16 -1.18 15.33
CA SER A 22 5.47 -0.56 15.07
C SER A 22 6.56 -1.49 14.50
N GLY A 23 6.21 -2.73 14.13
CA GLY A 23 7.13 -3.67 13.49
C GLY A 23 7.57 -3.21 12.09
N THR A 24 8.55 -3.92 11.53
CA THR A 24 9.06 -3.64 10.19
C THR A 24 7.97 -3.84 9.14
N SER A 25 7.85 -2.86 8.22
CA SER A 25 6.94 -2.95 7.08
C SER A 25 7.32 -4.10 6.16
N GLN A 26 6.35 -4.97 5.84
CA GLN A 26 6.53 -6.14 4.97
C GLN A 26 5.62 -6.02 3.75
N PRO A 27 6.02 -6.53 2.58
CA PRO A 27 5.19 -6.48 1.39
C PRO A 27 3.97 -7.38 1.58
N HIS A 28 2.82 -6.93 1.10
CA HIS A 28 1.61 -7.73 1.07
C HIS A 28 1.24 -8.06 -0.37
N GLY A 29 1.32 -9.35 -0.71
CA GLY A 29 1.08 -9.83 -2.07
C GLY A 29 2.28 -9.62 -2.99
N GLU A 30 2.01 -9.60 -4.29
CA GLU A 30 3.03 -9.33 -5.30
C GLU A 30 3.38 -7.84 -5.32
N VAL A 31 4.67 -7.54 -5.49
CA VAL A 31 5.21 -6.19 -5.57
C VAL A 31 5.73 -5.98 -6.98
N ALA A 32 5.26 -4.94 -7.65
CA ALA A 32 5.74 -4.52 -8.97
C ALA A 32 6.84 -3.47 -8.84
N THR A 33 7.63 -3.30 -9.90
CA THR A 33 8.54 -2.16 -10.02
C THR A 33 7.77 -0.99 -10.66
N PRO A 34 7.65 0.17 -9.98
CA PRO A 34 6.97 1.33 -10.54
C PRO A 34 7.62 1.79 -11.85
N GLY A 35 6.79 2.07 -12.87
CA GLY A 35 7.24 2.59 -14.16
C GLY A 35 7.47 4.11 -14.19
N SER A 36 6.98 4.83 -13.17
CA SER A 36 7.07 6.28 -13.03
C SER A 36 7.44 6.67 -11.60
N SER A 37 7.48 7.98 -11.32
CA SER A 37 7.60 8.48 -9.95
C SER A 37 6.47 7.94 -9.09
N THR A 38 6.78 7.59 -7.84
CA THR A 38 5.81 7.12 -6.87
C THR A 38 5.42 8.20 -5.87
N VAL A 39 4.21 8.07 -5.32
CA VAL A 39 3.77 8.78 -4.13
C VAL A 39 3.45 7.74 -3.06
N SER A 40 4.01 7.91 -1.86
CA SER A 40 3.70 7.04 -0.72
C SER A 40 2.56 7.61 0.12
N ALA A 41 1.54 6.80 0.39
CA ALA A 41 0.42 7.12 1.27
C ALA A 41 0.39 6.16 2.46
N HIS A 42 0.13 6.67 3.66
CA HIS A 42 0.11 5.88 4.89
C HIS A 42 -1.22 6.04 5.62
N GLY A 43 -1.76 4.94 6.14
CA GLY A 43 -2.95 4.92 6.99
C GLY A 43 -2.74 4.01 8.19
N LEU A 44 -3.34 4.38 9.33
CA LEU A 44 -3.35 3.57 10.54
C LEU A 44 -4.75 3.00 10.74
N VAL A 45 -4.83 1.71 11.03
CA VAL A 45 -6.10 1.04 11.37
C VAL A 45 -5.89 0.15 12.59
N ALA A 46 -6.81 0.27 13.56
CA ALA A 46 -6.88 -0.65 14.68
C ALA A 46 -7.74 -1.85 14.28
N VAL A 47 -7.18 -3.06 14.37
CA VAL A 47 -7.88 -4.32 14.13
C VAL A 47 -7.56 -5.23 15.31
N ASP A 48 -8.60 -5.61 16.04
CA ASP A 48 -8.49 -6.29 17.33
C ASP A 48 -7.57 -5.50 18.30
N ASP A 49 -6.63 -6.17 18.96
CA ASP A 49 -5.67 -5.56 19.90
C ASP A 49 -4.40 -5.02 19.22
N HIS A 50 -4.44 -4.83 17.90
CA HIS A 50 -3.26 -4.46 17.10
C HIS A 50 -3.48 -3.20 16.26
N ILE A 51 -2.44 -2.37 16.18
CA ILE A 51 -2.40 -1.23 15.27
C ILE A 51 -1.62 -1.65 14.02
N TRP A 52 -2.26 -1.51 12.87
CA TRP A 52 -1.65 -1.75 11.58
C TRP A 52 -1.37 -0.44 10.87
N THR A 53 -0.14 -0.27 10.40
CA THR A 53 0.20 0.75 9.41
C THR A 53 0.07 0.12 8.03
N ILE A 54 -0.82 0.66 7.21
CA ILE A 54 -0.96 0.36 5.79
C ILE A 54 -0.18 1.42 5.04
N SER A 55 0.77 1.02 4.20
CA SER A 55 1.51 1.91 3.31
C SER A 55 1.28 1.50 1.88
N LEU A 56 0.97 2.47 1.01
CA LEU A 56 0.82 2.27 -0.43
C LEU A 56 1.84 3.11 -1.16
N ASP A 57 2.66 2.48 -2.00
CA ASP A 57 3.44 3.20 -3.01
C ASP A 57 2.63 3.22 -4.30
N LEU A 58 2.19 4.39 -4.72
CA LEU A 58 1.25 4.60 -5.82
C LEU A 58 1.98 5.17 -7.04
N TRP A 59 1.61 4.73 -8.24
CA TRP A 59 2.09 5.30 -9.50
C TRP A 59 1.03 5.25 -10.59
N GLU A 60 1.19 6.08 -11.62
CA GLU A 60 0.35 6.03 -12.81
C GLU A 60 0.83 4.94 -13.77
N ARG A 61 -0.11 4.18 -14.32
CA ARG A 61 0.15 3.11 -15.28
C ARG A 61 0.30 3.70 -16.68
N GLY A 62 1.53 3.65 -17.19
CA GLY A 62 1.87 4.10 -18.54
C GLY A 62 1.98 5.62 -18.62
N SER A 63 3.20 6.12 -18.41
CA SER A 63 3.60 7.49 -18.76
C SER A 63 3.93 7.61 -20.24
#